data_AF-A0A3R8VVG6-F1
#
_entry.id   AF-A0A3R8VVG6-F1
#
_cell.length_a   1.000
_cell.length_b   1.000
_cell.length_c   1.000
_cell.angle_alpha   90.00
_cell.angle_beta   90.00
_cell.angle_gamma   90.00
#
_symmetry.space_group_name_H-M   'P 1'
#
loop_
_entity.id
_entity.type
_entity.pdbx_description
1 polymer ?
#
loop_
_entity_poly.entity_id
_entity_poly.type
_entity_poly.pdbx_seq_one_letter_code
_entity_poly.pdbx_strand_id
1 'polypeptide(L)'
;MLIELELNSNDSEALLRHCAEYRANTGDFREDSRLADALEALACAIKDAVERQHLNDEAMVMIDPALLEAAVGLFQERALAINWLSKPMRALDGKRPLDVSVEEALTLIRRLEHGVFA
;
A
#
# COMPACT_ATOMS: atom_id res chain seq x y z
N MET A 1 -0.45 -14.90 15.40
CA MET A 1 0.17 -15.48 14.19
C MET A 1 -0.35 -14.68 13.01
N LEU A 2 0.51 -13.91 12.35
CA LEU A 2 0.16 -13.29 11.05
C LEU A 2 0.55 -14.29 9.97
N ILE A 3 -0.37 -14.58 9.06
CA ILE A 3 -0.06 -15.31 7.82
C ILE A 3 -0.05 -14.26 6.72
N GLU A 4 1.03 -14.20 5.95
CA GLU A 4 1.11 -13.37 4.75
C GLU A 4 0.63 -14.20 3.55
N LEU A 5 -0.31 -13.65 2.79
CA LEU A 5 -0.89 -14.29 1.61
C LEU A 5 -0.42 -13.53 0.37
N GLU A 6 0.50 -14.11 -0.38
CA GLU A 6 0.90 -13.60 -1.68
C GLU A 6 -0.16 -14.02 -2.72
N LEU A 7 -1.12 -13.13 -2.99
CA LEU A 7 -2.17 -13.34 -3.96
C LEU A 7 -1.93 -12.46 -5.19
N ASN A 8 -2.01 -13.04 -6.38
CA ASN A 8 -2.14 -12.25 -7.61
C ASN A 8 -3.59 -11.76 -7.78
N SER A 9 -3.83 -10.87 -8.74
CA SER A 9 -5.17 -10.30 -8.98
C SER A 9 -6.25 -11.36 -9.24
N ASN A 10 -5.95 -12.42 -9.97
CA ASN A 10 -6.91 -13.49 -10.27
C ASN A 10 -7.26 -14.30 -9.02
N ASP A 11 -6.26 -14.63 -8.20
CA ASP A 11 -6.45 -15.42 -6.99
C ASP A 11 -7.19 -14.60 -5.92
N SER A 12 -6.87 -13.31 -5.78
CA SER A 12 -7.59 -12.42 -4.86
C SER A 12 -9.08 -12.29 -5.23
N GLU A 13 -9.39 -12.16 -6.52
CA GLU A 13 -10.77 -12.11 -7.02
C GLU A 13 -11.50 -13.44 -6.82
N ALA A 14 -10.85 -14.56 -7.14
CA ALA A 14 -11.43 -15.89 -6.93
C ALA A 14 -11.76 -16.14 -5.45
N LEU A 15 -10.85 -15.72 -4.55
CA LEU A 15 -11.03 -15.87 -3.11
C LEU A 15 -12.12 -14.94 -2.57
N LEU A 16 -12.22 -13.70 -3.08
CA LEU A 16 -13.29 -12.77 -2.73
C LEU A 16 -14.67 -13.31 -3.11
N ARG A 17 -14.79 -13.89 -4.32
CA ARG A 17 -16.03 -14.57 -4.75
C ARG A 17 -16.38 -15.74 -3.84
N HIS A 18 -15.38 -16.56 -3.51
CA HIS A 18 -15.58 -17.67 -2.59
C HIS A 18 -16.08 -17.20 -1.22
N CYS A 19 -15.48 -16.15 -0.65
CA CYS A 19 -15.93 -15.59 0.63
C CYS A 19 -17.37 -15.07 0.59
N ALA A 20 -17.84 -14.59 -0.57
CA ALA A 20 -19.20 -14.08 -0.75
C ALA A 20 -20.24 -15.19 -1.00
N GLU A 21 -19.88 -16.24 -1.73
CA GLU A 21 -20.80 -17.29 -2.16
C GLU A 21 -20.84 -18.50 -1.22
N TYR A 22 -19.73 -18.76 -0.50
CA TYR A 22 -19.63 -19.93 0.35
C TYR A 22 -20.53 -19.80 1.59
N ARG A 23 -21.38 -20.80 1.79
CA ARG A 23 -22.16 -20.97 3.01
C ARG A 23 -21.83 -22.31 3.64
N ALA A 24 -21.32 -22.24 4.86
CA ALA A 24 -21.17 -23.40 5.70
C ALA A 24 -22.56 -23.99 6.01
N ASN A 25 -22.67 -25.31 5.97
CA ASN A 25 -23.85 -26.04 6.41
C ASN A 25 -23.36 -27.27 7.18
N THR A 26 -22.58 -27.01 8.24
CA THR A 26 -21.98 -28.06 9.07
C THR A 26 -23.00 -28.68 10.02
N GLY A 27 -24.16 -28.04 10.18
CA GLY A 27 -25.21 -28.43 11.12
C GLY A 27 -25.02 -27.82 12.51
N ASP A 28 -23.91 -27.13 12.76
CA ASP A 28 -23.69 -26.31 13.96
C ASP A 28 -23.81 -24.82 13.60
N PHE A 29 -24.93 -24.21 14.01
CA PHE A 29 -25.21 -22.80 13.73
C PHE A 29 -24.16 -21.84 14.29
N ARG A 30 -23.47 -22.19 15.38
CA ARG A 30 -22.44 -21.35 15.99
C ARG A 30 -21.17 -21.42 15.18
N GLU A 31 -20.78 -22.60 14.74
CA GLU A 31 -19.61 -22.77 13.87
C GLU A 31 -19.86 -22.13 12.51
N ASP A 32 -21.04 -22.32 11.92
CA ASP A 32 -21.43 -21.71 10.66
C ASP A 32 -21.41 -20.16 10.75
N SER A 33 -21.92 -19.58 11.86
CA SER A 33 -21.85 -18.13 12.11
C SER A 33 -20.42 -17.64 12.28
N ARG A 34 -19.59 -18.33 13.07
CA ARG A 34 -18.18 -17.94 13.27
C ARG A 34 -17.39 -18.01 11.97
N LEU A 35 -17.68 -18.98 11.12
CA LEU A 35 -17.02 -19.10 9.82
C LEU A 35 -17.48 -17.98 8.87
N ALA A 36 -18.76 -17.62 8.88
CA ALA A 36 -19.26 -16.49 8.11
C ALA A 36 -18.58 -15.17 8.50
N ASP A 37 -18.47 -14.88 9.80
CA ASP A 37 -17.78 -13.69 10.30
C ASP A 37 -16.29 -13.68 9.90
N ALA A 38 -15.63 -14.84 9.95
CA ALA A 38 -14.23 -14.97 9.57
C ALA A 38 -14.03 -14.74 8.06
N LEU A 39 -14.94 -15.24 7.21
CA LEU A 39 -14.90 -15.02 5.76
C LEU A 39 -15.17 -13.56 5.40
N GLU A 40 -16.08 -12.89 6.11
CA GLU A 40 -16.32 -11.46 5.94
C GLU A 40 -15.06 -10.64 6.32
N ALA A 41 -14.45 -10.93 7.47
CA ALA A 41 -13.21 -10.28 7.88
C ALA A 41 -12.07 -10.50 6.88
N LEU A 42 -11.94 -11.72 6.34
CA LEU A 42 -10.96 -12.04 5.30
C LEU A 42 -11.23 -11.24 4.02
N ALA A 43 -12.48 -11.18 3.56
CA ALA A 43 -12.85 -10.42 2.37
C ALA A 43 -12.58 -8.92 2.52
N CYS A 44 -12.86 -8.34 3.69
CA CYS A 44 -12.52 -6.95 3.99
C CYS A 44 -11.00 -6.72 3.93
N ALA A 45 -10.20 -7.60 4.54
CA ALA A 45 -8.74 -7.49 4.54
C ALA A 45 -8.16 -7.59 3.11
N ILE A 46 -8.68 -8.49 2.27
CA ILE A 46 -8.23 -8.63 0.88
C ILE A 46 -8.58 -7.37 0.08
N LYS A 47 -9.80 -6.83 0.21
CA LYS A 47 -10.21 -5.60 -0.50
C LYS A 47 -9.31 -4.43 -0.15
N ASP A 48 -9.09 -4.19 1.14
CA ASP A 48 -8.23 -3.11 1.62
C ASP A 48 -6.76 -3.30 1.17
N ALA A 49 -6.26 -4.55 1.11
CA ALA A 49 -4.94 -4.83 0.57
C ALA A 49 -4.84 -4.55 -0.96
N VAL A 50 -5.85 -4.95 -1.74
CA VAL A 50 -5.91 -4.69 -3.18
C VAL A 50 -6.04 -3.19 -3.46
N GLU A 51 -6.87 -2.46 -2.71
CA GLU A 51 -6.98 -1.01 -2.82
C GLU A 51 -5.64 -0.32 -2.50
N ARG A 52 -4.91 -0.78 -1.47
CA ARG A 52 -3.57 -0.28 -1.17
C ARG A 52 -2.57 -0.57 -2.29
N GLN A 53 -2.65 -1.73 -2.93
CA GLN A 53 -1.80 -2.06 -4.09
C GLN A 53 -2.12 -1.13 -5.27
N HIS A 54 -3.40 -0.96 -5.62
CA HIS A 54 -3.79 -0.03 -6.69
C HIS A 54 -3.37 1.41 -6.42
N LEU A 55 -3.51 1.90 -5.19
CA LEU A 55 -3.02 3.25 -4.82
C LEU A 55 -1.50 3.37 -4.98
N ASN A 56 -0.74 2.30 -4.69
CA ASN A 56 0.70 2.28 -4.93
C ASN A 56 1.03 2.25 -6.43
N ASP A 57 0.29 1.49 -7.23
CA ASP A 57 0.46 1.42 -8.69
C ASP A 57 0.11 2.74 -9.37
N GLU A 58 -1.01 3.36 -9.00
CA GLU A 58 -1.41 4.68 -9.51
C GLU A 58 -0.43 5.78 -9.11
N ALA A 59 0.06 5.76 -7.87
CA ALA A 59 1.14 6.65 -7.45
C ALA A 59 2.38 6.42 -8.32
N MET A 60 2.76 5.17 -8.59
CA MET A 60 3.94 4.84 -9.40
C MET A 60 3.84 5.34 -10.85
N VAL A 61 2.64 5.44 -11.43
CA VAL A 61 2.43 5.99 -12.79
C VAL A 61 2.63 7.51 -12.84
N MET A 62 2.34 8.21 -11.74
CA MET A 62 2.39 9.68 -11.68
C MET A 62 3.72 10.23 -11.17
N ILE A 63 4.58 9.39 -10.58
CA ILE A 63 5.88 9.79 -10.05
C ILE A 63 6.93 9.79 -11.16
N ASP A 64 7.69 10.88 -11.27
CA ASP A 64 8.85 10.93 -12.16
C ASP A 64 9.84 9.79 -11.84
N PRO A 65 10.26 8.98 -12.82
CA PRO A 65 11.12 7.82 -12.58
C PRO A 65 12.43 8.16 -11.87
N ALA A 66 13.05 9.31 -12.19
CA ALA A 66 14.30 9.72 -11.56
C ALA A 66 14.09 10.11 -10.10
N LEU A 67 12.94 10.71 -9.77
CA LEU A 67 12.56 11.03 -8.40
C LEU A 67 12.32 9.77 -7.57
N LEU A 68 11.63 8.77 -8.14
CA LEU A 68 11.39 7.50 -7.47
C LEU A 68 12.70 6.76 -7.20
N GLU A 69 13.61 6.69 -8.17
CA GLU A 69 14.92 6.04 -7.96
C GLU A 69 15.74 6.72 -6.87
N ALA A 70 15.77 8.05 -6.83
CA ALA A 70 16.48 8.78 -5.78
C ALA A 70 15.88 8.49 -4.38
N ALA A 71 14.56 8.46 -4.26
CA ALA A 71 13.89 8.14 -3.00
C ALA A 71 14.12 6.69 -2.58
N VAL A 72 14.08 5.74 -3.52
CA VAL A 72 14.41 4.32 -3.28
C VAL A 72 15.86 4.18 -2.83
N GLY A 73 16.80 4.94 -3.41
CA GLY A 73 18.20 4.96 -2.98
C GLY A 73 18.36 5.36 -1.51
N LEU A 74 17.60 6.35 -1.05
CA LEU A 74 17.62 6.84 0.32
C LEU A 74 16.99 5.85 1.32
N PHE A 75 15.81 5.32 1.00
CA PHE A 75 15.04 4.48 1.94
C PHE A 75 15.29 2.98 1.78
N GLN A 76 15.97 2.55 0.71
CA GLN A 76 16.20 1.15 0.29
C GLN A 76 14.94 0.29 0.08
N GLU A 77 13.77 0.81 0.42
CA GLU A 77 12.48 0.15 0.29
C GLU A 77 11.53 1.00 -0.55
N ARG A 78 10.98 0.41 -1.61
CA ARG A 78 10.12 1.10 -2.57
C ARG A 78 8.82 1.60 -1.94
N ALA A 79 8.19 0.81 -1.08
CA ALA A 79 6.95 1.20 -0.41
C ALA A 79 7.18 2.41 0.52
N LEU A 80 8.30 2.44 1.24
CA LEU A 80 8.67 3.58 2.08
C LEU A 80 8.96 4.84 1.24
N ALA A 81 9.65 4.70 0.10
CA ALA A 81 9.90 5.82 -0.80
C ALA A 81 8.60 6.44 -1.34
N ILE A 82 7.66 5.63 -1.84
CA ILE A 82 6.36 6.10 -2.34
C ILE A 82 5.53 6.76 -1.23
N ASN A 83 5.48 6.12 -0.05
CA ASN A 83 4.79 6.66 1.12
C ASN A 83 5.39 8.00 1.57
N TRP A 84 6.71 8.12 1.55
CA TRP A 84 7.41 9.35 1.89
C TRP A 84 7.13 10.48 0.87
N LEU A 85 7.21 10.18 -0.42
CA LEU A 85 6.90 11.13 -1.50
C LEU A 85 5.45 11.63 -1.43
N SER A 86 4.53 10.79 -0.95
CA SER A 86 3.10 11.10 -0.83
C SER A 86 2.72 11.83 0.46
N LYS A 87 3.67 12.04 1.39
CA LYS A 87 3.41 12.67 2.69
C LYS A 87 3.78 14.15 2.70
N PRO A 88 2.90 15.02 3.23
CA PRO A 88 3.21 16.43 3.39
C PRO A 88 4.32 16.62 4.43
N MET A 89 5.27 17.51 4.17
CA MET A 89 6.42 17.71 5.04
C MET A 89 6.77 19.17 5.27
N ARG A 90 7.24 19.47 6.48
CA ARG A 90 7.54 20.85 6.92
C ARG A 90 8.62 21.52 6.09
N ALA A 91 9.62 20.77 5.62
CA ALA A 91 10.69 21.32 4.79
C ALA A 91 10.21 21.81 3.41
N LEU A 92 9.01 21.41 2.98
CA LEU A 92 8.34 21.87 1.75
C LEU A 92 7.10 22.72 2.06
N ASP A 93 7.08 23.40 3.21
CA ASP A 93 5.95 24.25 3.64
C ASP A 93 4.62 23.47 3.73
N GLY A 94 4.68 22.19 4.11
CA GLY A 94 3.51 21.32 4.22
C GLY A 94 3.02 20.73 2.89
N LYS A 95 3.74 20.97 1.78
CA LYS A 95 3.48 20.28 0.51
C LYS A 95 4.08 18.89 0.49
N ARG A 96 3.57 18.04 -0.39
CA ARG A 96 4.15 16.73 -0.67
C ARG A 96 5.32 16.89 -1.63
N PRO A 97 6.37 16.06 -1.53
CA PRO A 97 7.42 15.98 -2.56
C PRO A 97 6.89 15.80 -3.99
N LEU A 98 5.69 15.24 -4.17
CA LEU A 98 5.02 15.11 -5.46
C LEU A 98 4.33 16.38 -5.97
N ASP A 99 4.05 17.34 -5.08
CA ASP A 99 3.39 18.60 -5.45
C ASP A 99 4.40 19.71 -5.82
N VAL A 100 5.70 19.43 -5.69
CA VAL A 100 6.79 20.36 -6.04
C VAL A 100 7.49 19.92 -7.32
N SER A 101 8.39 20.76 -7.85
CA SER A 101 9.15 20.40 -9.04
C SER A 101 10.10 19.24 -8.75
N VAL A 102 10.37 18.42 -9.77
CA VAL A 102 11.29 17.27 -9.66
C VAL A 102 12.67 17.70 -9.15
N GLU A 103 13.18 18.85 -9.61
CA GLU A 103 14.48 19.38 -9.18
C GLU A 103 14.51 19.76 -7.69
N GLU A 104 13.42 20.34 -7.18
CA GLU A 104 13.29 20.71 -5.77
C GLU A 104 13.22 19.46 -4.87
N ALA A 105 12.44 18.46 -5.28
CA ALA A 105 12.34 17.19 -4.58
C ALA A 105 13.66 16.40 -4.58
N LEU A 106 14.38 16.37 -5.71
CA LEU A 106 15.71 15.75 -5.80
C LEU A 106 16.76 16.45 -4.93
N THR A 107 16.71 17.78 -4.87
CA THR A 107 17.60 18.57 -4.00
C THR A 107 17.35 18.23 -2.53
N LEU A 108 16.09 18.06 -2.14
CA LEU A 108 15.71 17.65 -0.80
C LEU A 108 16.24 16.24 -0.46
N ILE A 109 16.12 15.28 -1.38
CA ILE A 109 16.65 13.91 -1.18
C ILE A 109 18.16 13.95 -0.96
N ARG A 110 18.91 14.69 -1.79
CA ARG A 110 20.36 14.86 -1.60
C ARG A 110 20.71 15.44 -0.23
N ARG A 111 19.92 16.41 0.26
CA ARG A 111 20.13 16.97 1.60
C ARG A 111 19.92 15.93 2.70
N LEU A 112 18.91 15.09 2.55
CA LEU A 112 18.63 13.99 3.49
C LEU A 112 19.73 12.92 3.45
N GLU A 113 20.23 12.56 2.27
CA GLU A 113 21.38 11.63 2.12
C GLU A 113 22.63 12.13 2.86
N HIS A 114 22.85 13.45 2.89
CA HIS A 114 23.97 14.07 3.59
C HIS A 114 23.67 14.44 5.07
N GLY A 115 22.51 14.04 5.61
CA GLY A 115 22.14 14.26 7.01
C GLY A 115 21.77 15.71 7.36
N VAL A 116 21.43 16.53 6.35
CA VAL A 116 21.04 17.93 6.55
C VAL A 116 19.53 18.02 6.72
N PHE A 117 19.07 17.98 7.98
CA PHE A 117 17.68 18.24 8.34
C PHE A 117 17.46 19.75 8.47
N ALA A 118 16.44 20.30 7.80
CA ALA A 118 15.94 21.65 8.03
C ALA A 118 14.49 21.59 8.53
#